data_AF-A0A520ZWU4-F1
#
_entry.id   AF-A0A520ZWU4-F1
#
_cell.length_a   1.000
_cell.length_b   1.000
_cell.length_c   1.000
_cell.angle_alpha   90.00
_cell.angle_beta   90.00
_cell.angle_gamma   90.00
#
_symmetry.space_group_name_H-M   'P 1'
#
loop_
_entity.id
_entity.type
_entity.pdbx_description
1 polymer ?
#
loop_
_entity_poly.entity_id
_entity_poly.type
_entity_poly.pdbx_seq_one_letter_code
_entity_poly.pdbx_strand_id
1 'polypeptide(L)'
;MSSAETSTRIVLIHATTVSITPIRVAFEFQWPEAETVNLVDDSLSIDLNSGTVDYRQIEERILGLAKYGERIGAAGILFTCSAFGQAIDKAKTQLPMPVLKPNEAMFEEAIRRGGKIGMIATFGPSIPSMEKEFYVMVEKQNASAQLDSILVEDAMAALGHG
;
A
#
# COMPACT_ATOMS: atom_id res chain seq x y z
N MET A 1 -28.95 3.88 -27.85
CA MET A 1 -27.47 3.80 -27.74
C MET A 1 -27.15 3.88 -26.27
N SER A 2 -26.84 2.74 -25.64
CA SER A 2 -26.42 2.72 -24.24
C SER A 2 -25.11 3.49 -24.14
N SER A 3 -25.07 4.53 -23.32
CA SER A 3 -23.79 5.08 -22.84
C SER A 3 -23.01 3.91 -22.27
N ALA A 4 -21.86 3.59 -22.84
CA ALA A 4 -20.92 2.68 -22.20
C ALA A 4 -20.57 3.33 -20.86
N GLU A 5 -21.05 2.75 -19.75
CA GLU A 5 -20.53 3.10 -18.44
C GLU A 5 -19.03 2.81 -18.48
N THR A 6 -18.23 3.86 -18.53
CA THR A 6 -16.77 3.72 -18.45
C THR A 6 -16.46 3.21 -17.04
N SER A 7 -16.13 1.92 -16.93
CA SER A 7 -15.71 1.34 -15.66
C SER A 7 -14.55 2.14 -15.07
N THR A 8 -14.63 2.40 -13.77
CA THR A 8 -13.61 3.15 -13.04
C THR A 8 -12.35 2.31 -12.91
N ARG A 9 -11.30 2.63 -13.68
CA ARG A 9 -10.03 1.90 -13.65
C ARG A 9 -9.22 2.23 -12.40
N ILE A 10 -8.93 1.22 -11.59
CA ILE A 10 -8.05 1.30 -10.42
C ILE A 10 -6.78 0.51 -10.68
N VAL A 11 -5.63 1.18 -10.60
CA VAL A 11 -4.33 0.51 -10.75
C VAL A 11 -3.81 0.09 -9.38
N LEU A 12 -3.53 -1.21 -9.27
CA LEU A 12 -3.00 -1.86 -8.08
C LEU A 12 -1.51 -2.08 -8.27
N ILE A 13 -0.68 -1.51 -7.41
CA ILE A 13 0.80 -1.60 -7.52
C ILE A 13 1.34 -2.49 -6.42
N HIS A 14 2.00 -3.58 -6.84
CA HIS A 14 2.45 -4.66 -5.97
C HIS A 14 3.97 -4.76 -5.96
N ALA A 15 4.52 -5.02 -4.77
CA ALA A 15 5.91 -5.45 -4.58
C ALA A 15 6.04 -6.97 -4.41
N THR A 16 4.91 -7.69 -4.40
CA THR A 16 4.86 -9.15 -4.29
C THR A 16 3.58 -9.69 -4.92
N THR A 17 3.69 -10.83 -5.61
CA THR A 17 2.56 -11.49 -6.27
C THR A 17 1.54 -12.07 -5.29
N VAL A 18 1.93 -12.38 -4.05
CA VAL A 18 1.04 -12.94 -3.03
C VAL A 18 -0.11 -12.00 -2.66
N SER A 19 0.07 -10.69 -2.88
CA SER A 19 -0.94 -9.66 -2.59
C SER A 19 -2.01 -9.53 -3.68
N ILE A 20 -1.79 -10.07 -4.88
CA ILE A 20 -2.70 -9.88 -6.03
C ILE A 20 -4.06 -10.53 -5.76
N THR A 21 -4.06 -11.83 -5.44
CA THR A 21 -5.32 -12.59 -5.25
C THR A 21 -6.17 -12.03 -4.12
N PRO A 22 -5.65 -11.79 -2.90
CA PRO A 22 -6.45 -11.24 -1.80
C PRO A 22 -7.09 -9.89 -2.13
N ILE A 23 -6.36 -9.01 -2.82
CA ILE A 23 -6.85 -7.67 -3.16
C ILE A 23 -7.90 -7.77 -4.27
N ARG A 24 -7.69 -8.62 -5.27
CA ARG A 24 -8.70 -8.86 -6.31
C ARG A 24 -10.01 -9.36 -5.67
N VAL A 25 -9.93 -10.33 -4.76
CA VAL A 25 -11.10 -10.83 -4.01
C VAL A 25 -11.78 -9.70 -3.21
N ALA A 26 -11.01 -8.82 -2.58
CA ALA A 26 -11.57 -7.68 -1.86
C ALA A 26 -12.32 -6.70 -2.79
N PHE A 27 -11.77 -6.41 -3.97
CA PHE A 27 -12.46 -5.59 -4.99
C PHE A 27 -13.71 -6.27 -5.53
N GLU A 28 -13.64 -7.54 -5.91
CA GLU A 28 -14.79 -8.32 -6.38
C GLU A 28 -15.93 -8.33 -5.34
N PHE A 29 -15.59 -8.35 -4.05
CA PHE A 29 -16.57 -8.34 -2.97
C PHE A 29 -17.15 -6.95 -2.66
N GLN A 30 -16.31 -5.90 -2.64
CA GLN A 30 -16.71 -4.56 -2.16
C GLN A 30 -17.08 -3.59 -3.30
N TRP A 31 -16.49 -3.75 -4.49
CA TRP A 31 -16.68 -2.86 -5.63
C TRP A 31 -16.48 -3.61 -6.97
N PRO A 32 -17.38 -4.54 -7.32
CA PRO A 32 -17.26 -5.40 -8.49
C PRO A 32 -17.27 -4.66 -9.83
N GLU A 33 -17.80 -3.43 -9.87
CA GLU A 33 -17.87 -2.61 -11.08
C GLU A 33 -16.53 -1.92 -11.43
N ALA A 34 -15.55 -1.91 -10.51
CA ALA A 34 -14.24 -1.33 -10.75
C ALA A 34 -13.37 -2.23 -11.64
N GLU A 35 -12.76 -1.63 -12.66
CA GLU A 35 -11.76 -2.30 -13.49
C GLU A 35 -10.41 -2.27 -12.76
N THR A 36 -9.94 -3.42 -12.27
CA THR A 36 -8.64 -3.51 -11.60
C THR A 36 -7.53 -3.90 -12.57
N VAL A 37 -6.40 -3.18 -12.52
CA VAL A 37 -5.20 -3.48 -13.32
C VAL A 37 -3.99 -3.60 -12.40
N ASN A 38 -3.30 -4.74 -12.45
CA ASN A 38 -2.16 -5.01 -11.58
C ASN A 38 -0.85 -4.63 -12.27
N LEU A 39 -0.01 -3.85 -11.58
CA LEU A 39 1.39 -3.63 -11.92
C LEU A 39 2.25 -4.24 -10.84
N VAL A 40 3.28 -4.99 -11.22
CA VAL A 40 4.14 -5.71 -10.27
C VAL A 40 5.58 -5.34 -10.54
N ASP A 41 6.29 -5.01 -9.46
CA ASP A 41 7.74 -5.04 -9.40
C ASP A 41 8.14 -5.88 -8.18
N ASP A 42 8.32 -7.17 -8.41
CA ASP A 42 8.61 -8.18 -7.39
C ASP A 42 10.04 -8.10 -6.85
N SER A 43 10.88 -7.23 -7.43
CA SER A 43 12.23 -6.96 -6.91
C SER A 43 12.28 -5.85 -5.86
N LEU A 44 11.25 -5.00 -5.73
CA LEU A 44 11.25 -3.86 -4.79
C LEU A 44 11.51 -4.27 -3.33
N SER A 45 10.82 -5.32 -2.85
CA SER A 45 10.99 -5.78 -1.47
C SER A 45 12.35 -6.45 -1.24
N ILE A 46 12.88 -7.14 -2.25
CA ILE A 46 14.21 -7.76 -2.20
C ILE A 46 15.28 -6.67 -2.12
N ASP A 47 15.18 -5.66 -2.98
CA ASP A 47 16.14 -4.55 -3.06
C ASP A 47 16.10 -3.65 -1.83
N LEU A 48 14.91 -3.39 -1.28
CA LEU A 48 14.80 -2.68 -0.01
C LEU A 48 15.48 -3.44 1.13
N ASN A 49 15.33 -4.77 1.15
CA ASN A 49 15.90 -5.62 2.20
C ASN A 49 17.41 -5.87 2.04
N SER A 50 17.94 -5.76 0.82
CA SER A 50 19.37 -5.98 0.57
C SER A 50 20.26 -4.90 1.21
N GLY A 51 19.72 -3.70 1.42
CA GLY A 51 20.45 -2.54 1.93
C GLY A 51 21.52 -1.99 0.98
N THR A 52 21.62 -2.52 -0.25
CA THR A 52 22.62 -2.09 -1.25
C THR A 52 22.07 -1.10 -2.27
N VAL A 53 20.74 -0.99 -2.37
CA VAL A 53 20.06 -0.08 -3.28
C VAL A 53 19.81 1.26 -2.59
N ASP A 54 20.19 2.36 -3.24
CA ASP A 54 19.85 3.70 -2.77
C ASP A 54 18.32 3.85 -2.74
N TYR A 55 17.78 4.33 -1.62
CA TYR A 55 16.35 4.57 -1.47
C TYR A 55 15.79 5.50 -2.56
N ARG A 56 16.60 6.40 -3.14
CA ARG A 56 16.19 7.21 -4.30
C ARG A 56 15.80 6.36 -5.50
N GLN A 57 16.47 5.24 -5.74
CA GLN A 57 16.13 4.31 -6.84
C GLN A 57 14.77 3.62 -6.56
N ILE A 58 14.48 3.32 -5.30
CA ILE A 58 13.16 2.82 -4.88
C ILE A 58 12.08 3.88 -5.14
N GLU A 59 12.33 5.14 -4.79
CA GLU A 59 11.40 6.25 -5.05
C GLU A 59 11.12 6.44 -6.55
N GLU A 60 12.16 6.39 -7.39
CA GLU A 60 12.04 6.52 -8.84
C GLU A 60 11.18 5.40 -9.45
N ARG A 61 11.37 4.15 -8.98
CA ARG A 61 10.57 3.00 -9.44
C ARG A 61 9.12 3.10 -9.02
N ILE A 62 8.86 3.45 -7.76
CA ILE A 62 7.50 3.69 -7.24
C ILE A 62 6.78 4.77 -8.06
N LEU A 63 7.46 5.90 -8.33
CA LEU A 63 6.92 6.96 -9.17
C LEU A 63 6.71 6.51 -10.63
N GLY A 64 7.65 5.73 -11.18
CA GLY A 64 7.59 5.21 -12.54
C GLY A 64 6.38 4.31 -12.77
N LEU A 65 6.11 3.40 -11.82
CA LEU A 65 4.92 2.54 -11.81
C LEU A 65 3.64 3.37 -11.69
N ALA A 66 3.62 4.35 -10.80
CA ALA A 66 2.44 5.20 -10.60
C ALA A 66 2.14 6.08 -11.83
N LYS A 67 3.16 6.67 -12.46
CA LYS A 67 3.04 7.38 -13.74
C LYS A 67 2.64 6.45 -14.88
N TYR A 68 3.04 5.18 -14.85
CA TYR A 68 2.52 4.20 -15.81
C TYR A 68 1.02 3.99 -15.61
N GLY A 69 0.57 3.85 -14.35
CA GLY A 69 -0.85 3.80 -13.99
C GLY A 69 -1.64 5.00 -14.52
N GLU A 70 -1.13 6.21 -14.33
CA GLU A 70 -1.69 7.42 -14.93
C GLU A 70 -1.81 7.32 -16.46
N ARG A 71 -0.72 6.94 -17.16
CA ARG A 71 -0.71 6.85 -18.63
C ARG A 71 -1.73 5.84 -19.18
N ILE A 72 -2.05 4.80 -18.43
CA ILE A 72 -3.09 3.83 -18.82
C ILE A 72 -4.49 4.23 -18.36
N GLY A 73 -4.69 5.47 -17.90
CA GLY A 73 -6.01 6.01 -17.58
C GLY A 73 -6.55 5.56 -16.22
N ALA A 74 -5.68 5.38 -15.22
CA ALA A 74 -6.13 5.14 -13.85
C ALA A 74 -6.96 6.32 -13.33
N ALA A 75 -8.15 6.03 -12.81
CA ALA A 75 -8.94 6.96 -12.00
C ALA A 75 -8.42 7.06 -10.56
N GLY A 76 -7.67 6.05 -10.11
CA GLY A 76 -6.99 6.02 -8.82
C GLY A 76 -5.94 4.92 -8.75
N ILE A 77 -5.00 5.07 -7.82
CA ILE A 77 -3.90 4.12 -7.60
C ILE A 77 -3.92 3.65 -6.15
N LEU A 78 -3.85 2.34 -5.96
CA LEU A 78 -3.66 1.71 -4.64
C LEU A 78 -2.35 0.94 -4.63
N PHE A 79 -1.43 1.34 -3.76
CA PHE A 79 -0.27 0.53 -3.43
C PHE A 79 -0.67 -0.57 -2.45
N THR A 80 -0.03 -1.73 -2.57
CA THR A 80 -0.42 -2.94 -1.82
C THR A 80 0.64 -3.42 -0.84
N CYS A 81 1.79 -2.72 -0.76
CA CYS A 81 2.87 -3.00 0.17
C CYS A 81 3.13 -1.84 1.14
N SER A 82 3.25 -2.17 2.42
CA SER A 82 3.40 -1.20 3.52
C SER A 82 4.80 -0.64 3.72
N ALA A 83 5.80 -1.19 3.00
CA ALA A 83 7.21 -0.85 3.20
C ALA A 83 7.65 0.46 2.51
N PHE A 84 6.80 1.05 1.65
CA PHE A 84 7.19 2.14 0.75
C PHE A 84 6.48 3.46 1.04
N GLY A 85 5.98 3.67 2.26
CA GLY A 85 5.11 4.82 2.59
C GLY A 85 5.67 6.18 2.17
N GLN A 86 6.95 6.47 2.45
CA GLN A 86 7.58 7.74 2.06
C GLN A 86 7.67 7.91 0.53
N ALA A 87 8.03 6.87 -0.20
CA ALA A 87 8.07 6.89 -1.66
C ALA A 87 6.67 7.10 -2.26
N ILE A 88 5.65 6.48 -1.67
CA ILE A 88 4.26 6.63 -2.10
C ILE A 88 3.75 8.05 -1.83
N ASP A 89 4.04 8.62 -0.65
CA ASP A 89 3.67 10.00 -0.32
C ASP A 89 4.31 11.00 -1.30
N LYS A 90 5.57 10.76 -1.73
CA LYS A 90 6.24 11.55 -2.78
C LYS A 90 5.64 11.37 -4.17
N ALA A 91 5.17 10.18 -4.50
CA ALA A 91 4.49 9.95 -5.78
C ALA A 91 3.12 10.63 -5.81
N LYS A 92 2.38 10.60 -4.70
CA LYS A 92 1.07 11.24 -4.53
C LYS A 92 1.09 12.74 -4.83
N THR A 93 2.17 13.46 -4.52
CA THR A 93 2.28 14.89 -4.81
C THR A 93 2.52 15.22 -6.29
N GLN A 94 2.85 14.22 -7.11
CA GLN A 94 3.19 14.39 -8.53
C GLN A 94 2.10 13.91 -9.49
N LEU A 95 1.00 13.38 -8.96
CA LEU A 95 -0.04 12.72 -9.73
C LEU A 95 -1.38 13.45 -9.55
N PRO A 96 -2.20 13.58 -10.61
CA PRO A 96 -3.45 14.34 -10.57
C PRO A 96 -4.62 13.55 -9.98
N MET A 97 -4.48 12.24 -9.79
CA MET A 97 -5.51 11.36 -9.23
C MET A 97 -5.18 10.90 -7.81
N PRO A 98 -6.15 10.36 -7.05
CA PRO A 98 -5.89 9.78 -5.74
C PRO A 98 -4.87 8.64 -5.80
N VAL A 99 -3.86 8.74 -4.93
CA VAL A 99 -2.87 7.69 -4.67
C VAL A 99 -2.95 7.33 -3.19
N LEU A 100 -3.21 6.06 -2.91
CA LEU A 100 -3.41 5.55 -1.55
C LEU A 100 -2.33 4.51 -1.20
N LYS A 101 -1.86 4.59 0.05
CA LYS A 101 -1.09 3.52 0.70
C LYS A 101 -2.03 2.40 1.15
N PRO A 102 -1.52 1.17 1.36
CA PRO A 102 -2.38 0.04 1.74
C PRO A 102 -2.98 0.15 3.14
N ASN A 103 -2.39 0.94 4.04
CA ASN A 103 -2.73 0.92 5.47
C ASN A 103 -3.54 2.14 5.94
N GLU A 104 -3.73 3.16 5.09
CA GLU A 104 -4.38 4.43 5.49
C GLU A 104 -5.75 4.16 6.13
N ALA A 105 -6.62 3.42 5.43
CA ALA A 105 -7.96 3.09 5.94
C ALA A 105 -7.94 2.26 7.23
N MET A 106 -6.99 1.32 7.35
CA MET A 106 -6.83 0.49 8.55
C MET A 106 -6.42 1.35 9.76
N PHE A 107 -5.47 2.27 9.58
CA PHE A 107 -5.05 3.19 10.63
C PHE A 107 -6.14 4.20 10.99
N GLU A 108 -6.87 4.75 10.02
CA GLU A 108 -8.00 5.63 10.29
C GLU A 108 -9.04 4.96 11.19
N GLU A 109 -9.39 3.71 10.90
CA GLU A 109 -10.30 2.92 11.72
C GLU A 109 -9.75 2.67 13.14
N ALA A 110 -8.50 2.23 13.23
CA ALA A 110 -7.87 1.91 14.52
C ALA A 110 -7.75 3.16 15.41
N ILE A 111 -7.29 4.28 14.84
CA ILE A 111 -7.13 5.56 15.55
C ILE A 111 -8.48 6.08 16.03
N ARG A 112 -9.54 5.96 15.21
CA ARG A 112 -10.90 6.37 15.60
C ARG A 112 -11.43 5.60 16.81
N ARG A 113 -11.03 4.33 16.97
CA ARG A 113 -11.37 3.53 18.17
C ARG A 113 -10.57 3.96 19.40
N GLY A 114 -9.37 4.50 19.21
CA GLY A 114 -8.50 5.01 20.27
C GLY A 114 -7.92 3.90 21.17
N GLY A 115 -7.25 4.32 22.24
CA GLY A 115 -6.70 3.41 23.25
C GLY A 115 -5.40 2.73 22.82
N LYS A 116 -5.22 1.45 23.20
CA LYS A 116 -4.02 0.66 22.88
C LYS A 116 -4.30 -0.29 21.72
N ILE A 117 -3.51 -0.19 20.67
CA ILE A 117 -3.69 -0.92 19.41
C ILE A 117 -2.45 -1.78 19.19
N GLY A 118 -2.65 -3.06 18.84
CA GLY A 118 -1.58 -3.96 18.42
C GLY A 118 -1.43 -3.98 16.90
N MET A 119 -0.22 -3.75 16.37
CA MET A 119 0.11 -3.98 14.97
C MET A 119 0.92 -5.27 14.84
N ILE A 120 0.38 -6.27 14.16
CA ILE A 120 1.10 -7.52 13.87
C ILE A 120 1.62 -7.43 12.45
N ALA A 121 2.93 -7.60 12.27
CA ALA A 121 3.61 -7.52 10.98
C ALA A 121 4.43 -8.79 10.70
N THR A 122 4.53 -9.14 9.43
CA THR A 122 5.33 -10.29 8.95
C THR A 122 6.63 -9.86 8.26
N PHE A 123 6.79 -8.56 8.01
CA PHE A 123 7.96 -7.99 7.35
C PHE A 123 8.56 -6.89 8.24
N GLY A 124 9.61 -7.23 8.96
CA GLY A 124 10.29 -6.32 9.90
C GLY A 124 10.62 -4.93 9.31
N PRO A 125 11.17 -4.84 8.08
CA PRO A 125 11.53 -3.55 7.49
C PRO A 125 10.37 -2.57 7.29
N SER A 126 9.10 -3.02 7.26
CA SER A 126 7.96 -2.09 7.16
C SER A 126 7.58 -1.43 8.47
N ILE A 127 7.90 -2.04 9.63
CA ILE A 127 7.43 -1.59 10.95
C ILE A 127 7.79 -0.12 11.23
N PRO A 128 9.06 0.34 11.09
CA PRO A 128 9.40 1.72 11.43
C PRO A 128 8.63 2.76 10.59
N SER A 129 8.40 2.45 9.32
CA SER A 129 7.62 3.33 8.43
C SER A 129 6.14 3.38 8.84
N MET A 130 5.58 2.21 9.18
CA MET A 130 4.17 2.09 9.57
C MET A 130 3.88 2.76 10.93
N GLU A 131 4.77 2.60 11.91
CA GLU A 131 4.66 3.29 13.20
C GLU A 131 4.70 4.81 13.03
N LYS A 132 5.64 5.31 12.23
CA LYS A 132 5.74 6.74 11.92
C LYS A 132 4.46 7.24 11.26
N GLU A 133 3.92 6.50 10.29
CA GLU A 133 2.66 6.84 9.61
C GLU A 133 1.50 6.91 10.60
N PHE A 134 1.36 5.92 11.47
CA PHE A 134 0.33 5.87 12.50
C PHE A 134 0.37 7.11 13.40
N TYR A 135 1.54 7.45 13.97
CA TYR A 135 1.64 8.59 14.87
C TYR A 135 1.42 9.94 14.17
N VAL A 136 1.84 10.08 12.91
CA VAL A 136 1.49 11.27 12.09
C VAL A 136 -0.03 11.39 11.93
N MET A 137 -0.75 10.27 11.76
CA MET A 137 -2.21 10.29 11.65
C MET A 137 -2.89 10.60 12.99
N VAL A 138 -2.37 10.07 14.11
CA VAL A 138 -2.85 10.39 15.47
C VAL A 138 -2.76 11.88 15.75
N GLU A 139 -1.60 12.48 15.45
CA GLU A 139 -1.37 13.92 15.61
C GLU A 139 -2.34 14.74 14.74
N LYS A 140 -2.48 14.39 13.45
CA LYS A 140 -3.39 15.08 12.53
C LYS A 140 -4.85 15.02 12.96
N GLN A 141 -5.27 13.92 13.58
CA GLN A 141 -6.64 13.71 14.02
C GLN A 141 -6.90 14.22 15.45
N ASN A 142 -5.87 14.72 16.15
CA ASN A 142 -5.93 15.05 17.59
C ASN A 142 -6.51 13.90 18.43
N ALA A 143 -6.16 12.67 18.07
CA ALA A 143 -6.68 11.45 18.70
C ALA A 143 -5.82 11.00 19.88
N SER A 144 -6.37 10.12 20.73
CA SER A 144 -5.63 9.45 21.80
C SER A 144 -5.54 7.96 21.49
N ALA A 145 -4.45 7.57 20.82
CA ALA A 145 -4.18 6.20 20.43
C ALA A 145 -2.67 5.88 20.57
N GLN A 146 -2.35 4.66 21.00
CA GLN A 146 -0.99 4.14 21.15
C GLN A 146 -0.86 2.86 20.35
N LEU A 147 0.33 2.65 19.78
CA LEU A 147 0.63 1.49 18.95
C LEU A 147 1.72 0.63 19.59
N ASP A 148 1.43 -0.65 19.76
CA ASP A 148 2.39 -1.69 20.15
C ASP A 148 2.61 -2.63 18.94
N SER A 149 3.82 -2.66 18.38
CA SER A 149 4.15 -3.46 17.20
C SER A 149 4.75 -4.81 17.56
N ILE A 150 4.29 -5.87 16.89
CA ILE A 150 4.76 -7.25 17.06
C ILE A 150 5.18 -7.80 15.71
N LEU A 151 6.46 -8.17 15.58
CA LEU A 151 6.97 -8.90 14.42
C LEU A 151 6.76 -10.41 14.63
N VAL A 152 6.22 -11.09 13.63
CA VAL A 152 6.19 -12.55 13.55
C VAL A 152 7.17 -12.99 12.48
N GLU A 153 8.41 -13.25 12.89
CA GLU A 153 9.58 -13.41 11.99
C GLU A 153 9.37 -14.49 10.90
N ASP A 154 8.77 -15.62 11.25
CA ASP A 154 8.61 -16.75 10.32
C ASP A 154 7.33 -16.70 9.47
N ALA A 155 6.43 -15.75 9.74
CA ALA A 155 5.12 -15.72 9.08
C ALA A 155 5.21 -15.45 7.57
N MET A 156 6.17 -14.63 7.12
CA MET A 156 6.37 -14.39 5.69
C MET A 156 6.95 -15.62 4.98
N ALA A 157 7.91 -16.31 5.60
CA ALA A 157 8.49 -17.52 5.04
C ALA A 157 7.45 -18.65 4.92
N ALA A 158 6.56 -18.78 5.90
CA ALA A 158 5.48 -19.77 5.88
C ALA A 158 4.53 -19.63 4.67
N LEU A 159 4.31 -18.41 4.16
CA LEU A 159 3.46 -18.18 2.98
C LEU A 159 4.02 -18.78 1.69
N GLY A 160 5.35 -18.95 1.59
CA GLY A 160 6.00 -19.55 0.42
C GLY A 160 5.95 -21.08 0.38
N HIS A 161 5.43 -21.71 1.43
CA HIS A 161 5.36 -23.17 1.59
C HIS A 161 3.92 -23.72 1.55
N GLY A 162 2.93 -22.88 1.19
CA GLY A 162 1.50 -23.23 1.11
C GLY A 162 1.00 -23.42 -0.32
#